data_AF-A0A8S3IUY4-F1
#
_entry.id   AF-A0A8S3IUY4-F1
#
_cell.length_a   1.000
_cell.length_b   1.000
_cell.length_c   1.000
_cell.angle_alpha   90.00
_cell.angle_beta   90.00
_cell.angle_gamma   90.00
#
_symmetry.space_group_name_H-M   'P 1'
#
loop_
_entity.id
_entity.type
_entity.pdbx_description
1 polymer ?
#
loop_
_entity_poly.entity_id
_entity_poly.type
_entity_poly.pdbx_seq_one_letter_code
_entity_poly.pdbx_strand_id
1 'polypeptide(L)'
;MVIKKNSTTKTSKVNASRPITPVVVDLEEEEKNFEAMEDVRNALLNPDLIICDEGHRIKNHQAGVAIALKSIQTQRRIVLTGYPLQNNLIGK
;
A
#
# COMPACT_ATOMS: atom_id res chain seq x y z
N MET A 1 -0.78 40.19 12.77
CA MET A 1 -1.82 39.50 11.97
C MET A 1 -1.11 38.80 10.82
N VAL A 2 -0.83 37.49 10.96
CA VAL A 2 -0.15 36.69 9.94
C VAL A 2 -1.21 36.20 8.97
N ILE A 3 -1.14 36.63 7.71
CA ILE A 3 -2.06 36.19 6.66
C ILE A 3 -1.55 34.85 6.12
N LYS A 4 -2.17 33.75 6.57
CA LYS A 4 -1.95 32.41 6.05
C LYS A 4 -2.64 32.30 4.68
N LYS A 5 -1.87 32.21 3.60
CA LYS A 5 -2.39 31.89 2.26
C LYS A 5 -2.44 30.37 2.11
N ASN A 6 -3.64 29.79 2.19
CA ASN A 6 -3.90 28.46 1.68
C ASN A 6 -4.04 28.56 0.16
N SER A 7 -3.16 27.93 -0.61
CA SER A 7 -3.34 27.77 -2.06
C SER A 7 -3.38 26.30 -2.44
N THR A 8 -4.55 25.91 -2.90
CA THR A 8 -4.91 24.71 -3.65
C THR A 8 -3.91 24.32 -4.76
N THR A 9 -3.65 23.02 -4.92
CA THR A 9 -3.29 22.45 -6.23
C THR A 9 -4.17 21.24 -6.56
N LYS A 10 -4.82 21.38 -7.71
CA LYS A 10 -5.91 20.57 -8.24
C LYS A 10 -5.38 19.38 -9.05
N THR A 11 -6.11 18.28 -8.93
CA THR A 11 -6.35 17.19 -9.90
C THR A 11 -5.71 17.34 -11.29
N SER A 12 -4.91 16.35 -11.65
CA SER A 12 -4.45 16.04 -13.00
C SER A 12 -5.63 15.67 -13.91
N LYS A 13 -6.01 16.56 -14.83
CA LYS A 13 -6.74 16.20 -16.05
C LYS A 13 -6.00 16.79 -17.25
N VAL A 14 -5.41 15.90 -18.03
CA VAL A 14 -4.66 16.21 -19.26
C VAL A 14 -5.66 16.48 -20.37
N ASN A 15 -5.55 17.64 -21.06
CA ASN A 15 -5.91 17.80 -22.48
C ASN A 15 -5.42 19.16 -23.05
N ALA A 16 -4.81 19.05 -24.24
CA ALA A 16 -4.50 20.02 -25.31
C ALA A 16 -3.83 21.39 -25.01
N SER A 17 -2.64 21.56 -25.61
CA SER A 17 -1.88 22.80 -25.89
C SER A 17 -1.84 23.87 -24.78
N ARG A 18 -0.85 23.80 -23.88
CA ARG A 18 -0.54 24.91 -22.95
C ARG A 18 0.82 25.54 -23.30
N PRO A 19 0.96 26.88 -23.22
CA PRO A 19 2.24 27.54 -23.37
C PRO A 19 3.24 26.98 -22.35
N ILE A 20 4.50 26.83 -22.75
CA ILE A 20 5.59 26.38 -21.87
C ILE A 20 5.84 27.50 -20.84
N THR A 21 5.05 27.50 -19.77
CA THR A 21 5.33 28.29 -18.58
C THR A 21 6.44 27.59 -17.80
N PRO A 22 7.47 28.30 -17.33
CA PRO A 22 8.51 27.69 -16.50
C PRO A 22 7.85 27.06 -15.27
N VAL A 23 8.06 25.75 -15.11
CA VAL A 23 7.63 25.00 -13.94
C VAL A 23 8.57 25.38 -12.81
N VAL A 24 8.05 26.08 -11.79
CA VAL A 24 8.80 26.30 -10.56
C VAL A 24 8.69 25.01 -9.75
N VAL A 25 9.79 24.28 -9.63
CA VAL A 25 9.90 23.09 -8.81
C VAL A 25 10.39 23.52 -7.44
N ASP A 26 9.57 23.31 -6.41
CA ASP A 26 9.98 23.49 -5.02
C ASP A 26 10.75 22.23 -4.58
N LEU A 27 12.08 22.34 -4.53
CA LEU A 27 12.97 21.22 -4.23
C LEU A 27 12.77 20.67 -2.81
N GLU A 28 12.40 21.54 -1.86
CA GLU A 28 12.19 21.12 -0.46
C GLU A 28 10.89 20.32 -0.31
N GLU A 29 9.83 20.71 -1.03
CA GLU A 29 8.58 19.95 -1.06
C GLU A 29 8.75 18.62 -1.78
N GLU A 30 9.51 18.59 -2.89
CA GLU A 30 9.75 17.37 -3.65
C GLU A 30 10.57 16.33 -2.85
N GLU A 31 11.59 16.77 -2.11
CA GLU A 31 12.39 15.92 -1.22
C GLU A 31 11.53 15.29 -0.12
N LYS A 32 10.70 16.07 0.57
CA LYS A 32 9.76 15.56 1.59
C LYS A 32 8.77 14.56 1.01
N ASN A 33 8.27 14.81 -0.19
CA ASN A 33 7.35 13.89 -0.85
C ASN A 33 8.04 12.59 -1.27
N PHE A 34 9.31 12.66 -1.67
CA PHE A 34 10.13 11.48 -1.95
C PHE A 34 10.36 10.64 -0.68
N GLU A 35 10.75 11.26 0.44
CA GLU A 35 10.93 10.56 1.72
C GLU A 35 9.64 9.87 2.18
N ALA A 36 8.51 10.58 2.15
CA ALA A 36 7.22 10.01 2.52
C ALA A 36 6.82 8.83 1.60
N MET A 37 7.14 8.91 0.31
CA MET A 37 6.87 7.83 -0.64
C MET A 37 7.75 6.61 -0.37
N GLU A 38 9.00 6.82 0.01
CA GLU A 38 9.94 5.75 0.35
C GLU A 38 9.51 5.02 1.63
N ASP A 39 9.02 5.75 2.63
CA ASP A 39 8.44 5.15 3.85
C ASP A 39 7.23 4.26 3.52
N VAL A 40 6.32 4.74 2.67
CA VAL A 40 5.16 3.95 2.22
C VAL A 40 5.61 2.72 1.45
N ARG A 41 6.59 2.86 0.54
CA ARG A 41 7.16 1.75 -0.20
C ARG A 41 7.75 0.70 0.73
N ASN A 42 8.54 1.12 1.72
CA ASN A 42 9.17 0.22 2.68
C ASN A 42 8.14 -0.51 3.54
N ALA A 43 7.11 0.19 4.02
CA ALA A 43 6.02 -0.42 4.79
C ALA A 43 5.26 -1.50 3.99
N LEU A 44 5.11 -1.32 2.67
CA LEU A 44 4.41 -2.28 1.80
C LEU A 44 5.28 -3.48 1.42
N LEU A 45 6.59 -3.28 1.22
CA LEU A 45 7.49 -4.34 0.77
C LEU A 45 8.08 -5.17 1.92
N ASN A 46 8.28 -4.56 3.08
CA ASN A 46 8.94 -5.18 4.24
C ASN A 46 8.11 -5.01 5.53
N PRO A 47 6.85 -5.49 5.57
CA PRO A 47 6.01 -5.30 6.74
C PRO A 47 6.49 -6.12 7.94
N ASP A 48 6.49 -5.52 9.14
CA ASP A 48 6.77 -6.24 10.39
C ASP A 48 5.62 -7.14 10.87
N LEU A 49 4.40 -6.86 10.41
CA LEU A 49 3.17 -7.54 10.77
C LEU A 49 2.23 -7.62 9.55
N ILE A 50 1.70 -8.82 9.30
CA ILE A 50 0.59 -9.02 8.37
C ILE A 50 -0.65 -9.46 9.15
N ILE A 51 -1.80 -8.84 8.86
CA ILE A 51 -3.11 -9.25 9.35
C ILE A 51 -3.96 -9.66 8.15
N CYS A 52 -4.36 -10.93 8.11
CA CYS A 52 -5.35 -11.40 7.13
C CYS A 52 -6.71 -11.47 7.82
N ASP A 53 -7.61 -10.56 7.47
CA ASP A 53 -9.02 -10.70 7.80
C ASP A 53 -9.67 -11.74 6.89
N GLU A 54 -10.68 -12.44 7.36
CA GLU A 54 -11.35 -13.55 6.66
C GLU A 54 -10.39 -14.66 6.19
N GLY A 55 -9.55 -15.12 7.11
CA GLY A 55 -8.49 -16.12 6.89
C GLY A 55 -8.93 -17.42 6.22
N HIS A 56 -10.21 -17.76 6.28
CA HIS A 56 -10.74 -18.90 5.55
C HIS A 56 -10.50 -18.81 4.03
N ARG A 57 -10.36 -17.60 3.46
CA ARG A 57 -10.07 -17.36 2.04
C ARG A 57 -8.71 -17.89 1.59
N ILE A 58 -7.77 -18.10 2.51
CA ILE A 58 -6.39 -18.51 2.21
C ILE A 58 -6.12 -20.00 2.53
N LYS A 59 -7.17 -20.79 2.79
CA LYS A 59 -7.07 -22.24 3.06
C LYS A 59 -6.44 -23.02 1.90
N ASN A 60 -6.69 -22.64 0.66
CA ASN A 60 -6.09 -23.31 -0.51
C ASN A 60 -4.68 -22.77 -0.77
N HIS A 61 -3.65 -23.56 -0.47
CA HIS A 61 -2.25 -23.18 -0.66
C HIS A 61 -1.85 -22.91 -2.12
N GLN A 62 -2.61 -23.41 -3.10
CA GLN A 62 -2.38 -23.15 -4.53
C GLN A 62 -3.09 -21.88 -5.02
N ALA A 63 -3.97 -21.29 -4.21
CA ALA A 63 -4.62 -20.04 -4.59
C ALA A 63 -3.58 -18.91 -4.71
N GLY A 64 -3.68 -18.08 -5.74
CA GLY A 64 -2.73 -16.99 -5.98
C GLY A 64 -2.56 -16.06 -4.77
N VAL A 65 -3.64 -15.80 -4.02
CA VAL A 65 -3.60 -15.01 -2.77
C VAL A 65 -2.75 -15.68 -1.70
N ALA A 66 -2.87 -17.01 -1.53
CA ALA A 66 -2.09 -17.75 -0.55
C ALA A 66 -0.60 -17.78 -0.94
N ILE A 67 -0.30 -17.95 -2.23
CA ILE A 67 1.07 -17.90 -2.75
C ILE A 67 1.70 -16.52 -2.53
N ALA A 68 0.96 -15.45 -2.86
CA ALA A 68 1.43 -14.08 -2.66
C ALA A 68 1.65 -13.74 -1.18
N LEU A 69 0.72 -14.10 -0.29
CA LEU A 69 0.91 -13.92 1.16
C LEU A 69 2.08 -14.74 1.70
N LYS A 70 2.35 -15.92 1.13
CA LYS A 70 3.49 -16.75 1.51
C LYS A 70 4.82 -16.11 1.08
N SER A 71 4.88 -15.42 -0.06
CA SER A 71 6.11 -14.79 -0.55
C SER A 71 6.52 -13.52 0.21
N ILE A 72 5.61 -12.85 0.92
CA ILE A 72 5.95 -11.64 1.68
C ILE A 72 6.78 -12.04 2.91
N GLN A 73 7.99 -11.47 3.06
CA GLN A 73 8.78 -11.65 4.27
C GLN A 73 8.22 -10.76 5.39
N THR A 74 7.99 -11.35 6.56
CA THR A 74 7.48 -10.61 7.73
C THR A 74 7.82 -11.37 9.01
N GLN A 75 8.00 -10.64 10.11
CA GLN A 75 8.32 -11.24 11.41
C GLN A 75 7.10 -11.88 12.07
N ARG A 76 5.91 -11.31 11.88
CA ARG A 76 4.68 -11.70 12.60
C ARG A 76 3.48 -11.77 11.66
N ARG A 77 2.62 -12.76 11.87
CA ARG A 77 1.41 -12.97 11.06
C ARG A 77 0.22 -13.29 11.96
N ILE A 78 -0.88 -12.58 11.75
CA ILE A 78 -2.16 -12.81 12.42
C ILE A 78 -3.21 -13.12 11.36
N VAL A 79 -4.02 -14.14 11.62
CA VAL A 79 -5.14 -14.51 10.77
C VAL A 79 -6.42 -14.41 11.60
N LEU A 80 -7.35 -13.55 11.17
CA LEU A 80 -8.65 -13.36 11.79
C LEU A 80 -9.70 -14.12 10.96
N THR A 81 -10.59 -14.85 11.62
CA THR A 81 -11.66 -15.58 10.94
C THR A 81 -12.85 -15.72 11.86
N GLY A 82 -14.06 -15.53 11.33
CA GLY A 82 -15.31 -15.69 12.07
C GLY A 82 -15.70 -17.15 12.32
N TYR A 83 -15.00 -18.11 11.71
CA TYR A 83 -15.31 -19.54 11.85
C TYR A 83 -14.06 -20.42 11.83
N PRO A 84 -14.13 -21.63 12.42
CA PRO A 84 -13.01 -22.57 12.44
C PRO A 84 -12.60 -22.97 11.03
N LEU A 85 -11.30 -22.95 10.76
CA LEU A 85 -10.76 -23.45 9.50
C LEU A 85 -11.01 -24.97 9.44
N GLN A 86 -11.99 -25.40 8.65
CA GLN A 86 -12.30 -26.82 8.50
C GLN A 86 -11.17 -27.51 7.75
N ASN A 87 -10.33 -28.28 8.43
CA ASN A 87 -9.29 -29.06 7.79
C ASN A 87 -9.90 -30.35 7.21
N ASN A 88 -9.96 -30.46 5.87
CA ASN A 88 -10.26 -31.74 5.21
C ASN A 88 -8.97 -32.54 5.13
N LEU A 89 -8.50 -33.09 6.25
CA LEU A 89 -7.41 -34.07 6.28
C LEU A 89 -7.95 -35.39 5.73
N ILE A 90 -8.03 -35.51 4.40
CA ILE A 90 -8.17 -36.82 3.76
C ILE A 90 -6.80 -37.46 3.85
N GLY A 91 -6.62 -38.37 4.82
CA GLY A 91 -5.48 -39.26 4.88
C GLY A 91 -5.49 -40.15 3.64
N LYS A 92 -4.49 -39.96 2.77
CA LYS A 92 -3.99 -40.98 1.85
C LYS A 92 -2.48 -40.90 1.86
#